data_AF-A0A174KPZ8-F1
#
_entry.id   AF-A0A174KPZ8-F1
#
_cell.length_a   1.000
_cell.length_b   1.000
_cell.length_c   1.000
_cell.angle_alpha   90.00
_cell.angle_beta   90.00
_cell.angle_gamma   90.00
#
_symmetry.space_group_name_H-M   'P 1'
#
loop_
_entity.id
_entity.type
_entity.pdbx_description
1 polymer ?
#
loop_
_entity_poly.entity_id
_entity_poly.type
_entity_poly.pdbx_seq_one_letter_code
_entity_poly.pdbx_strand_id
1 'polypeptide(L)'
;MNKKIPQYLKLTFAASILGTSLLTGFPTNAYAEDTLTVLDVNATQNGWSLQDGTWYYYKDGILLTNTWITSGGQYYYLGEDGSMQTNTWIGNYYVDSNGVWLTNYQPAKWMQTNGKWWYRNEDGSYPHGTWETINGTQYYFDNSGYMASGWQIINGKWYYFNGSGIMQSNTWIVSSGKYYYMGEDGTMLTNTWIGDYYVDSNGVWLTNYQPAKWMQTNGKWWYRNEDGSYPANTWKEINNNWYYFDSAGYLITNDWKKVGGSWYYFDGNGIMLTGNQTIDNKKYYFNEDGSMHTGWLDTWYYYDESGAMVTGWKKIDGNWYYFHKEEGWKYSDSLAEIDGDYYSFNSDGTMHTGWFQAGLWHYCDEGSGKAHKGWLTLNNVKYYFDEDYTYMYTGRSTINGKEYCFNSDGSMLTGWYTEKSRWADDGSDYISKLYFDKDGTLHTGWLSVDGKKYWANSYGYIAKSDPSDPHIGENIALRDIDGSTYGFDENGIMLIGRHKYVNTKTGSNRLLCFDKDGKAITGWYEEDGKKYYVSHGFLLTNTRYKIDGVIYTFDENGVATPETPHYK
;
A
#
# COMPACT_ATOMS: atom_id res chain seq x y z
N MET A 1 -1.27 -29.81 18.36
CA MET A 1 -1.64 -30.98 19.18
C MET A 1 -0.36 -31.63 19.69
N ASN A 2 -0.12 -31.60 21.00
CA ASN A 2 0.57 -32.69 21.70
C ASN A 2 0.29 -32.54 23.20
N LYS A 3 -0.57 -33.43 23.69
CA LYS A 3 -0.88 -33.65 25.11
C LYS A 3 0.28 -34.41 25.76
N LYS A 4 0.59 -34.09 27.01
CA LYS A 4 0.70 -35.07 28.10
C LYS A 4 0.77 -34.38 29.48
N ILE A 5 -0.01 -34.93 30.40
CA ILE A 5 -0.14 -34.70 31.85
C ILE A 5 0.14 -36.09 32.49
N PRO A 6 0.41 -36.30 33.80
CA PRO A 6 1.28 -35.64 34.79
C PRO A 6 2.24 -36.65 35.47
N GLN A 7 3.08 -36.22 36.43
CA GLN A 7 3.30 -37.01 37.66
C GLN A 7 3.80 -36.14 38.83
N TYR A 8 3.20 -36.37 40.00
CA TYR A 8 3.57 -35.82 41.31
C TYR A 8 4.75 -36.59 41.91
N LEU A 9 5.63 -35.90 42.65
CA LEU A 9 6.42 -36.51 43.72
C LEU A 9 6.52 -35.56 44.93
N LYS A 10 6.19 -36.12 46.10
CA LYS A 10 6.34 -35.54 47.44
C LYS A 10 7.83 -35.32 47.76
N LEU A 11 8.15 -34.28 48.52
CA LEU A 11 9.19 -34.38 49.54
C LEU A 11 8.87 -33.47 50.74
N THR A 12 8.84 -34.11 51.90
CA THR A 12 8.68 -33.57 53.25
C THR A 12 9.96 -32.88 53.72
N PHE A 13 9.85 -31.73 54.39
CA PHE A 13 10.86 -31.27 55.33
C PHE A 13 10.22 -30.90 56.67
N ALA A 14 10.85 -31.43 57.73
CA ALA A 14 10.49 -31.28 59.11
C ALA A 14 10.85 -29.86 59.62
N ALA A 15 9.97 -29.32 60.45
CA ALA A 15 10.21 -28.10 61.21
C ALA A 15 10.43 -28.46 62.68
N SER A 16 11.53 -27.99 63.27
CA SER A 16 11.77 -27.99 64.73
C SER A 16 12.19 -26.59 65.19
N ILE A 17 11.16 -25.84 65.64
CA ILE A 17 11.00 -25.03 66.87
C ILE A 17 12.27 -24.53 67.60
N LEU A 18 12.26 -23.23 67.93
CA LEU A 18 12.40 -22.61 69.27
C LEU A 18 11.91 -21.16 69.16
N GLY A 19 11.12 -20.56 70.05
CA GLY A 19 10.50 -20.95 71.31
C GLY A 19 9.75 -19.73 71.89
N THR A 20 8.96 -19.92 72.95
CA THR A 20 8.88 -19.08 74.18
C THR A 20 7.75 -19.57 75.08
N SER A 21 8.13 -19.90 76.33
CA SER A 21 7.47 -19.84 77.66
C SER A 21 5.93 -19.79 77.80
N LEU A 22 5.26 -20.30 78.84
CA LEU A 22 5.55 -20.26 80.28
C LEU A 22 4.56 -21.22 81.03
N LEU A 23 5.05 -21.87 82.11
CA LEU A 23 4.37 -22.30 83.36
C LEU A 23 3.17 -23.30 83.39
N THR A 24 3.37 -24.45 84.06
CA THR A 24 2.86 -24.80 85.42
C THR A 24 2.73 -26.32 85.63
N GLY A 25 3.11 -26.82 86.82
CA GLY A 25 2.54 -28.04 87.41
C GLY A 25 3.49 -29.21 87.74
N PHE A 26 3.93 -29.29 89.01
CA PHE A 26 4.43 -30.50 89.71
C PHE A 26 3.30 -31.58 89.85
N PRO A 27 3.51 -32.87 90.27
CA PRO A 27 4.53 -33.34 91.26
C PRO A 27 5.11 -34.79 91.20
N THR A 28 6.13 -35.01 92.05
CA THR A 28 6.41 -36.14 92.99
C THR A 28 7.11 -37.48 92.62
N ASN A 29 8.11 -37.78 93.49
CA ASN A 29 8.64 -39.06 94.02
C ASN A 29 9.65 -39.85 93.13
N ALA A 30 10.78 -40.41 93.61
CA ALA A 30 11.15 -40.91 94.94
C ALA A 30 12.70 -41.02 95.16
N TYR A 31 13.09 -40.94 96.44
CA TYR A 31 14.25 -41.46 97.22
C TYR A 31 15.23 -42.43 96.52
N ALA A 32 16.56 -42.17 96.48
CA ALA A 32 17.61 -42.33 97.51
C ALA A 32 17.94 -43.79 97.84
N GLU A 33 19.23 -44.18 97.70
CA GLU A 33 20.00 -44.98 98.69
C GLU A 33 21.51 -44.88 98.40
N ASP A 34 22.24 -44.45 99.43
CA ASP A 34 23.69 -44.62 99.58
C ASP A 34 24.00 -46.06 100.02
N THR A 35 25.02 -46.68 99.44
CA THR A 35 25.77 -47.75 100.10
C THR A 35 27.27 -47.54 99.87
N LEU A 36 28.03 -47.56 100.96
CA LEU A 36 29.46 -47.29 101.05
C LEU A 36 30.12 -48.41 101.85
N THR A 37 31.12 -49.10 101.29
CA THR A 37 32.25 -49.76 101.99
C THR A 37 33.32 -50.12 100.93
N VAL A 38 34.51 -49.47 100.89
CA VAL A 38 35.79 -49.82 101.59
C VAL A 38 36.43 -51.06 100.92
N LEU A 39 37.67 -51.15 100.40
CA LEU A 39 38.99 -50.49 100.52
C LEU A 39 39.85 -50.93 99.29
N ASP A 40 40.81 -50.14 98.80
CA ASP A 40 42.20 -50.62 98.66
C ASP A 40 43.23 -49.50 98.44
N VAL A 41 44.48 -49.80 98.82
CA VAL A 41 45.59 -48.90 99.13
C VAL A 41 46.62 -48.86 97.98
N ASN A 42 47.14 -47.65 97.67
CA ASN A 42 48.35 -47.35 96.88
C ASN A 42 48.38 -47.67 95.36
N ALA A 43 47.63 -46.91 94.56
CA ALA A 43 48.04 -46.55 93.20
C ALA A 43 48.21 -45.03 93.13
N THR A 44 49.43 -44.53 93.02
CA THR A 44 49.66 -43.09 92.81
C THR A 44 49.18 -42.71 91.41
N GLN A 45 48.10 -41.95 91.33
CA GLN A 45 47.54 -41.44 90.08
C GLN A 45 48.60 -40.63 89.32
N ASN A 46 48.81 -40.95 88.04
CA ASN A 46 49.87 -40.36 87.23
C ASN A 46 49.33 -40.15 85.80
N GLY A 47 49.46 -38.93 85.25
CA GLY A 47 48.94 -38.52 83.95
C GLY A 47 47.61 -37.76 83.99
N TRP A 48 46.98 -37.62 82.82
CA TRP A 48 45.70 -36.92 82.64
C TRP A 48 44.53 -37.68 83.28
N SER A 49 43.64 -36.95 83.95
CA SER A 49 42.42 -37.47 84.57
C SER A 49 41.26 -36.53 84.25
N LEU A 50 40.17 -37.07 83.70
CA LEU A 50 38.94 -36.34 83.45
C LEU A 50 37.97 -36.57 84.61
N GLN A 51 37.57 -35.51 85.29
CA GLN A 51 36.63 -35.55 86.42
C GLN A 51 35.56 -34.49 86.17
N ASP A 52 34.28 -34.90 86.17
CA ASP A 52 33.13 -34.03 85.94
C ASP A 52 33.28 -33.09 84.72
N GLY A 53 33.82 -33.61 83.62
CA GLY A 53 34.01 -32.88 82.36
C GLY A 53 35.22 -31.95 82.32
N THR A 54 36.01 -31.88 83.38
CA THR A 54 37.22 -31.05 83.48
C THR A 54 38.48 -31.91 83.56
N TRP A 55 39.50 -31.58 82.78
CA TRP A 55 40.76 -32.31 82.76
C TRP A 55 41.71 -31.81 83.85
N TYR A 56 42.39 -32.74 84.54
CA TYR A 56 43.40 -32.50 85.57
C TYR A 56 44.65 -33.34 85.26
N TYR A 57 45.82 -32.93 85.75
CA TYR A 57 47.07 -33.69 85.54
C TYR A 57 47.76 -34.02 86.87
N TYR A 58 48.03 -35.31 87.10
CA TYR A 58 48.72 -35.78 88.30
C TYR A 58 50.15 -36.23 87.96
N LYS A 59 51.12 -35.87 88.81
CA LYS A 59 52.50 -36.37 88.73
C LYS A 59 52.92 -36.97 90.06
N ASP A 60 53.27 -38.26 90.05
CA ASP A 60 53.63 -39.08 91.21
C ASP A 60 52.60 -39.02 92.34
N GLY A 61 51.32 -39.01 91.97
CA GLY A 61 50.19 -38.91 92.90
C GLY A 61 49.82 -37.49 93.34
N ILE A 62 50.56 -36.47 92.91
CA ILE A 62 50.30 -35.06 93.26
C ILE A 62 49.56 -34.38 92.12
N LEU A 63 48.43 -33.73 92.43
CA LEU A 63 47.73 -32.85 91.49
C LEU A 63 48.59 -31.62 91.18
N LEU A 64 48.89 -31.41 89.90
CA LEU A 64 49.61 -30.21 89.48
C LEU A 64 48.66 -29.04 89.30
N THR A 65 49.00 -27.91 89.91
CA THR A 65 48.24 -26.66 89.83
C THR A 65 49.18 -25.50 89.49
N ASN A 66 48.64 -24.42 88.91
CA ASN A 66 49.36 -23.21 88.51
C ASN A 66 50.64 -23.43 87.67
N THR A 67 50.66 -24.47 86.84
CA THR A 67 51.88 -24.86 86.12
C THR A 67 51.62 -25.32 84.69
N TRP A 68 52.63 -25.15 83.85
CA TRP A 68 52.66 -25.71 82.50
C TRP A 68 53.14 -27.15 82.54
N ILE A 69 52.46 -28.02 81.81
CA ILE A 69 52.93 -29.37 81.56
C ILE A 69 53.09 -29.61 80.06
N THR A 70 53.96 -30.55 79.73
CA THR A 70 54.14 -31.03 78.36
C THR A 70 53.67 -32.47 78.29
N SER A 71 52.74 -32.76 77.39
CA SER A 71 52.21 -34.10 77.15
C SER A 71 52.08 -34.31 75.65
N GLY A 72 52.66 -35.38 75.12
CA GLY A 72 52.60 -35.68 73.68
C GLY A 72 53.25 -34.63 72.77
N GLY A 73 54.18 -33.81 73.28
CA GLY A 73 54.83 -32.72 72.54
C GLY A 73 54.04 -31.40 72.48
N GLN A 74 52.87 -31.35 73.12
CA GLN A 74 52.05 -30.14 73.25
C GLN A 74 52.10 -29.62 74.70
N TYR A 75 51.87 -28.32 74.86
CA TYR A 75 51.90 -27.65 76.16
C TYR A 75 50.48 -27.31 76.61
N TYR A 76 50.20 -27.59 77.88
CA TYR A 76 48.91 -27.35 78.52
C TYR A 76 49.15 -26.68 79.87
N TYR A 77 48.21 -25.85 80.33
CA TYR A 77 48.31 -25.18 81.62
C TYR A 77 47.24 -25.66 82.58
N LEU A 78 47.63 -25.95 83.82
CA LEU A 78 46.74 -26.30 84.92
C LEU A 78 46.57 -25.06 85.80
N GLY A 79 45.33 -24.64 86.02
CA GLY A 79 44.94 -23.48 86.81
C GLY A 79 45.18 -23.69 88.31
N GLU A 80 44.75 -22.72 89.12
CA GLU A 80 44.97 -22.69 90.57
C GLU A 80 44.33 -23.88 91.30
N ASP A 81 43.19 -24.35 90.81
CA ASP A 81 42.47 -25.53 91.29
C ASP A 81 42.90 -26.84 90.59
N GLY A 82 43.88 -26.77 89.67
CA GLY A 82 44.40 -27.90 88.91
C GLY A 82 43.64 -28.19 87.61
N SER A 83 42.58 -27.45 87.29
CA SER A 83 41.82 -27.62 86.06
C SER A 83 42.62 -27.18 84.82
N MET A 84 42.55 -27.96 83.75
CA MET A 84 43.15 -27.63 82.46
C MET A 84 42.43 -26.42 81.87
N GLN A 85 43.19 -25.36 81.64
CA GLN A 85 42.68 -24.14 81.05
C GLN A 85 42.45 -24.34 79.55
N THR A 86 41.33 -23.83 79.02
CA THR A 86 40.98 -23.85 77.59
C THR A 86 40.40 -22.50 77.16
N ASN A 87 40.55 -22.14 75.88
CA ASN A 87 40.07 -20.87 75.28
C ASN A 87 40.44 -19.61 76.09
N THR A 88 41.63 -19.57 76.66
CA THR A 88 42.00 -18.48 77.58
C THR A 88 43.48 -18.13 77.48
N TRP A 89 43.80 -16.94 77.97
CA TRP A 89 45.18 -16.44 78.04
C TRP A 89 45.81 -16.84 79.37
N ILE A 90 46.98 -17.44 79.29
CA ILE A 90 47.85 -17.79 80.41
C ILE A 90 49.12 -16.93 80.29
N GLY A 91 49.11 -15.78 80.96
CA GLY A 91 50.12 -14.75 80.70
C GLY A 91 50.08 -14.29 79.24
N ASN A 92 51.20 -14.48 78.51
CA ASN A 92 51.34 -14.12 77.10
C ASN A 92 51.00 -15.27 76.12
N TYR A 93 50.48 -16.39 76.62
CA TYR A 93 50.27 -17.62 75.86
C TYR A 93 48.77 -17.94 75.79
N TYR A 94 48.22 -18.14 74.60
CA TYR A 94 46.81 -18.52 74.45
C TYR A 94 46.68 -20.04 74.29
N VAL A 95 45.79 -20.65 75.08
CA VAL A 95 45.41 -22.06 74.93
C VAL A 95 44.08 -22.16 74.20
N ASP A 96 44.00 -23.04 73.20
CA ASP A 96 42.80 -23.23 72.39
C ASP A 96 41.69 -23.98 73.15
N SER A 97 40.61 -24.34 72.45
CA SER A 97 39.47 -25.06 73.04
C SER A 97 39.82 -26.44 73.57
N ASN A 98 40.96 -27.01 73.16
CA ASN A 98 41.48 -28.29 73.64
C ASN A 98 42.57 -28.10 74.72
N GLY A 99 42.84 -26.86 75.14
CA GLY A 99 43.84 -26.51 76.14
C GLY A 99 45.28 -26.50 75.62
N VAL A 100 45.47 -26.64 74.31
CA VAL A 100 46.79 -26.66 73.68
C VAL A 100 47.27 -25.23 73.50
N TRP A 101 48.49 -24.95 73.96
CA TRP A 101 49.13 -23.66 73.70
C TRP A 101 49.39 -23.45 72.21
N LEU A 102 48.83 -22.36 71.67
CA LEU A 102 49.09 -21.89 70.32
C LEU A 102 50.26 -20.91 70.33
N THR A 103 51.39 -21.33 69.73
CA THR A 103 52.67 -20.61 69.77
C THR A 103 52.67 -19.27 69.00
N ASN A 104 51.66 -18.99 68.17
CA ASN A 104 51.52 -17.76 67.39
C ASN A 104 50.06 -17.29 67.23
N TYR A 105 49.21 -17.48 68.25
CA TYR A 105 47.80 -17.09 68.14
C TYR A 105 47.61 -15.57 68.02
N GLN A 106 46.95 -15.14 66.94
CA GLN A 106 46.59 -13.75 66.68
C GLN A 106 45.09 -13.71 66.38
N PRO A 107 44.22 -13.27 67.31
CA PRO A 107 42.80 -13.18 67.00
C PRO A 107 42.57 -12.18 65.87
N ALA A 108 41.58 -12.47 65.03
CA ALA A 108 41.14 -11.54 64.02
C ALA A 108 40.63 -10.27 64.71
N LYS A 109 41.05 -9.12 64.23
CA LYS A 109 40.69 -7.85 64.85
C LYS A 109 40.76 -6.69 63.88
N TRP A 110 39.93 -5.70 64.17
CA TRP A 110 40.06 -4.37 63.61
C TRP A 110 41.35 -3.73 64.11
N MET A 111 42.09 -3.17 63.18
CA MET A 111 43.36 -2.50 63.38
C MET A 111 43.27 -1.09 62.84
N GLN A 112 43.96 -0.15 63.46
CA GLN A 112 43.98 1.25 63.03
C GLN A 112 45.42 1.71 62.83
N THR A 113 45.68 2.27 61.65
CA THR A 113 46.97 2.87 61.30
C THR A 113 46.71 4.25 60.71
N ASN A 114 47.31 5.29 61.28
CA ASN A 114 47.17 6.68 60.81
C ASN A 114 45.71 7.14 60.65
N GLY A 115 44.82 6.73 61.57
CA GLY A 115 43.40 7.08 61.55
C GLY A 115 42.54 6.24 60.60
N LYS A 116 43.14 5.36 59.77
CA LYS A 116 42.41 4.46 58.88
C LYS A 116 42.29 3.07 59.48
N TRP A 117 41.11 2.48 59.35
CA TRP A 117 40.81 1.14 59.83
C TRP A 117 41.11 0.10 58.77
N TRP A 118 41.64 -1.05 59.16
CA TRP A 118 41.81 -2.26 58.35
C TRP A 118 41.50 -3.49 59.20
N TYR A 119 41.20 -4.62 58.58
CA TYR A 119 40.86 -5.84 59.32
C TYR A 119 41.95 -6.89 59.15
N ARG A 120 42.48 -7.40 60.25
CA ARG A 120 43.47 -8.48 60.22
C ARG A 120 42.75 -9.79 60.51
N ASN A 121 42.90 -10.76 59.63
CA ASN A 121 42.42 -12.13 59.80
C ASN A 121 43.29 -12.90 60.82
N GLU A 122 42.81 -14.06 61.26
CA GLU A 122 43.52 -14.89 62.26
C GLU A 122 44.86 -15.43 61.74
N ASP A 123 44.95 -15.66 60.43
CA ASP A 123 46.16 -16.09 59.72
C ASP A 123 47.15 -14.92 59.44
N GLY A 124 46.81 -13.70 59.86
CA GLY A 124 47.60 -12.50 59.65
C GLY A 124 47.38 -11.80 58.29
N SER A 125 46.58 -12.37 57.38
CA SER A 125 46.17 -11.72 56.13
C SER A 125 45.16 -10.58 56.37
N TYR A 126 44.84 -9.81 55.34
CA TYR A 126 43.83 -8.75 55.41
C TYR A 126 43.12 -8.56 54.06
N PRO A 127 41.83 -8.18 54.05
CA PRO A 127 41.08 -7.89 52.83
C PRO A 127 41.60 -6.59 52.19
N HIS A 128 41.76 -6.60 50.87
CA HIS A 128 42.13 -5.42 50.08
C HIS A 128 41.47 -5.45 48.70
N GLY A 129 40.92 -4.31 48.26
CA GLY A 129 40.19 -4.17 47.00
C GLY A 129 38.92 -5.02 46.90
N THR A 130 38.40 -5.48 48.04
CA THR A 130 37.37 -6.53 48.09
C THR A 130 36.31 -6.24 49.15
N TRP A 131 35.15 -6.86 48.96
CA TRP A 131 34.09 -6.97 49.95
C TRP A 131 34.46 -8.03 50.98
N GLU A 132 34.09 -7.78 52.24
CA GLU A 132 34.27 -8.73 53.34
C GLU A 132 33.08 -8.63 54.31
N THR A 133 32.58 -9.78 54.75
CA THR A 133 31.49 -9.86 55.73
C THR A 133 32.06 -10.19 57.10
N ILE A 134 32.05 -9.22 58.01
CA ILE A 134 32.60 -9.36 59.36
C ILE A 134 31.42 -9.34 60.35
N ASN A 135 31.25 -10.44 61.08
CA ASN A 135 30.14 -10.62 62.04
C ASN A 135 28.76 -10.32 61.43
N GLY A 136 28.51 -10.79 60.20
CA GLY A 136 27.25 -10.60 59.48
C GLY A 136 27.04 -9.21 58.88
N THR A 137 28.04 -8.32 58.94
CA THR A 137 27.97 -6.97 58.38
C THR A 137 28.92 -6.81 57.20
N GLN A 138 28.44 -6.20 56.11
CA GLN A 138 29.22 -5.98 54.89
C GLN A 138 30.09 -4.73 54.97
N TYR A 139 31.37 -4.90 54.65
CA TYR A 139 32.38 -3.86 54.52
C TYR A 139 33.04 -3.95 53.16
N TYR A 140 33.60 -2.84 52.69
CA TYR A 140 34.51 -2.83 51.54
C TYR A 140 35.86 -2.29 51.96
N PHE A 141 36.93 -2.92 51.49
CA PHE A 141 38.29 -2.49 51.72
C PHE A 141 38.89 -1.99 50.41
N ASP A 142 39.51 -0.81 50.44
CA ASP A 142 40.21 -0.25 49.30
C ASP A 142 41.41 -1.12 48.89
N ASN A 143 42.02 -0.82 47.75
CA ASN A 143 43.15 -1.61 47.22
C ASN A 143 44.38 -1.64 48.16
N SER A 144 44.46 -0.76 49.16
CA SER A 144 45.51 -0.74 50.18
C SER A 144 45.11 -1.46 51.47
N GLY A 145 43.90 -2.03 51.52
CA GLY A 145 43.37 -2.78 52.65
C GLY A 145 42.67 -1.93 53.70
N TYR A 146 42.39 -0.66 53.43
CA TYR A 146 41.68 0.20 54.39
C TYR A 146 40.18 0.19 54.14
N MET A 147 39.42 0.19 55.23
CA MET A 147 37.96 0.20 55.26
C MET A 147 37.40 1.47 54.60
N ALA A 148 36.50 1.26 53.65
CA ALA A 148 35.75 2.32 53.00
C ALA A 148 34.79 3.04 53.98
N SER A 149 34.63 4.34 53.76
CA SER A 149 33.62 5.16 54.43
C SER A 149 33.06 6.20 53.44
N GLY A 150 31.86 6.69 53.71
CA GLY A 150 31.16 7.63 52.84
C GLY A 150 30.77 7.03 51.49
N TRP A 151 30.61 7.91 50.49
CA TRP A 151 30.26 7.53 49.13
C TRP A 151 31.44 6.90 48.39
N GLN A 152 31.22 5.73 47.79
CA GLN A 152 32.23 5.03 47.00
C GLN A 152 31.64 4.51 45.69
N ILE A 153 32.45 4.52 44.64
CA ILE A 153 32.12 3.86 43.38
C ILE A 153 32.86 2.53 43.34
N ILE A 154 32.11 1.44 43.29
CA ILE A 154 32.65 0.07 43.24
C ILE A 154 32.03 -0.60 42.01
N ASN A 155 32.87 -1.03 41.07
CA ASN A 155 32.44 -1.63 39.81
C ASN A 155 31.38 -0.79 39.05
N GLY A 156 31.54 0.54 39.05
CA GLY A 156 30.66 1.47 38.34
C GLY A 156 29.32 1.76 39.05
N LYS A 157 29.09 1.23 40.25
CA LYS A 157 27.90 1.50 41.05
C LYS A 157 28.24 2.30 42.31
N TRP A 158 27.34 3.19 42.70
CA TRP A 158 27.48 3.96 43.93
C TRP A 158 27.02 3.15 45.14
N TYR A 159 27.85 3.15 46.19
CA TYR A 159 27.58 2.60 47.50
C TYR A 159 27.83 3.68 48.56
N TYR A 160 27.17 3.57 49.71
CA TYR A 160 27.43 4.44 50.84
C TYR A 160 27.73 3.63 52.09
N PHE A 161 28.86 3.94 52.73
CA PHE A 161 29.29 3.33 53.99
C PHE A 161 29.20 4.38 55.09
N ASN A 162 28.61 4.02 56.24
CA ASN A 162 28.52 4.96 57.36
C ASN A 162 29.91 5.22 57.99
N GLY A 163 29.98 6.06 59.03
CA GLY A 163 31.25 6.40 59.69
C GLY A 163 31.99 5.20 60.32
N SER A 164 31.31 4.09 60.54
CA SER A 164 31.90 2.82 61.01
C SER A 164 32.21 1.84 59.87
N GLY A 165 32.03 2.25 58.61
CA GLY A 165 32.31 1.45 57.41
C GLY A 165 31.23 0.45 57.05
N ILE A 166 30.06 0.49 57.70
CA ILE A 166 28.95 -0.43 57.41
C ILE A 166 28.25 0.02 56.14
N MET A 167 28.14 -0.86 55.16
CA MET A 167 27.37 -0.61 53.93
C MET A 167 25.91 -0.35 54.26
N GLN A 168 25.38 0.78 53.77
CA GLN A 168 23.97 1.11 53.91
C GLN A 168 23.16 0.48 52.76
N SER A 169 22.05 -0.16 53.09
CA SER A 169 21.09 -0.73 52.15
C SER A 169 19.66 -0.54 52.65
N ASN A 170 18.69 -0.57 51.73
CA ASN A 170 17.26 -0.33 52.00
C ASN A 170 16.99 0.92 52.85
N THR A 171 17.70 2.02 52.58
CA THR A 171 17.64 3.23 53.40
C THR A 171 17.95 4.51 52.63
N TRP A 172 17.47 5.65 53.14
CA TRP A 172 17.74 6.98 52.61
C TRP A 172 19.01 7.56 53.22
N ILE A 173 19.89 8.10 52.37
CA ILE A 173 21.10 8.82 52.74
C ILE A 173 20.91 10.30 52.43
N VAL A 174 21.13 11.14 53.44
CA VAL A 174 21.16 12.59 53.27
C VAL A 174 22.60 13.03 53.12
N SER A 175 22.92 13.64 51.98
CA SER A 175 24.25 14.15 51.67
C SER A 175 24.13 15.54 51.04
N SER A 176 24.77 16.55 51.65
CA SER A 176 24.75 17.93 51.17
C SER A 176 23.34 18.49 50.90
N GLY A 177 22.37 18.16 51.76
CA GLY A 177 20.98 18.61 51.64
C GLY A 177 20.14 17.88 50.58
N LYS A 178 20.68 16.85 49.94
CA LYS A 178 19.99 15.98 48.97
C LYS A 178 19.77 14.59 49.55
N TYR A 179 18.74 13.92 49.05
CA TYR A 179 18.32 12.59 49.52
C TYR A 179 18.56 11.56 48.42
N TYR A 180 19.19 10.45 48.77
CA TYR A 180 19.55 9.35 47.89
C TYR A 180 19.06 8.04 48.50
N TYR A 181 18.55 7.09 47.71
CA TYR A 181 18.10 5.80 48.24
C TYR A 181 19.06 4.68 47.89
N MET A 182 19.46 3.91 48.89
CA MET A 182 20.26 2.69 48.71
C MET A 182 19.31 1.50 48.61
N GLY A 183 19.39 0.76 47.50
CA GLY A 183 18.63 -0.46 47.26
C GLY A 183 19.01 -1.60 48.19
N GLU A 184 18.35 -2.75 48.01
CA GLU A 184 18.56 -3.95 48.84
C GLU A 184 19.99 -4.48 48.79
N ASP A 185 20.62 -4.42 47.62
CA ASP A 185 22.02 -4.81 47.40
C ASP A 185 23.03 -3.72 47.79
N GLY A 186 22.56 -2.61 48.38
CA GLY A 186 23.37 -1.47 48.79
C GLY A 186 23.75 -0.51 47.66
N THR A 187 23.27 -0.72 46.43
CA THR A 187 23.53 0.18 45.31
C THR A 187 22.58 1.38 45.32
N MET A 188 23.07 2.57 44.94
CA MET A 188 22.23 3.75 44.85
C MET A 188 21.25 3.62 43.67
N LEU A 189 19.96 3.80 43.94
CA LEU A 189 18.94 3.80 42.89
C LEU A 189 18.94 5.12 42.12
N THR A 190 18.65 5.06 40.82
CA THR A 190 18.54 6.22 39.91
C THR A 190 17.37 6.03 38.94
N ASN A 191 16.73 7.11 38.50
CA ASN A 191 15.62 7.11 37.54
C ASN A 191 14.46 6.18 37.91
N THR A 192 14.12 6.06 39.19
CA THR A 192 13.13 5.07 39.64
C THR A 192 12.29 5.57 40.81
N TRP A 193 11.17 4.91 41.02
CA TRP A 193 10.26 5.14 42.14
C TRP A 193 10.65 4.28 43.34
N ILE A 194 10.62 4.88 44.53
CA ILE A 194 10.77 4.26 45.84
C ILE A 194 9.52 4.62 46.64
N GLY A 195 8.49 3.75 46.60
CA GLY A 195 7.16 4.13 47.09
C GLY A 195 6.65 5.37 46.34
N ASP A 196 6.34 6.44 47.08
CA ASP A 196 5.85 7.72 46.54
C ASP A 196 6.97 8.70 46.14
N TYR A 197 8.24 8.29 46.21
CA TYR A 197 9.40 9.15 45.98
C TYR A 197 10.11 8.80 44.67
N TYR A 198 10.29 9.76 43.76
CA TYR A 198 11.04 9.55 42.52
C TYR A 198 12.46 10.12 42.64
N VAL A 199 13.48 9.31 42.31
CA VAL A 199 14.87 9.76 42.21
C VAL A 199 15.27 9.98 40.75
N ASP A 200 15.97 11.08 40.47
CA ASP A 200 16.42 11.43 39.12
C ASP A 200 17.60 10.56 38.64
N SER A 201 18.18 10.93 37.49
CA SER A 201 19.32 10.21 36.90
C SER A 201 20.59 10.25 37.76
N ASN A 202 20.67 11.17 38.70
CA ASN A 202 21.77 11.30 39.66
C ASN A 202 21.42 10.66 41.02
N GLY A 203 20.26 10.02 41.14
CA GLY A 203 19.78 9.39 42.36
C GLY A 203 19.20 10.36 43.39
N VAL A 204 18.99 11.63 43.01
CA VAL A 204 18.46 12.66 43.91
C VAL A 204 16.94 12.58 43.93
N TRP A 205 16.35 12.49 45.12
CA TRP A 205 14.90 12.58 45.27
C TRP A 205 14.37 13.95 44.84
N LEU A 206 13.42 13.94 43.92
CA LEU A 206 12.69 15.10 43.46
C LEU A 206 11.40 15.27 44.28
N THR A 207 11.41 16.20 45.23
CA THR A 207 10.35 16.38 46.23
C THR A 207 8.99 16.83 45.68
N ASN A 208 8.94 17.34 44.43
CA ASN A 208 7.73 17.79 43.75
C ASN A 208 7.61 17.23 42.33
N TYR A 209 8.16 16.05 42.06
CA TYR A 209 8.14 15.48 40.72
C TYR A 209 6.72 15.08 40.32
N GLN A 210 6.18 15.76 39.32
CA GLN A 210 4.92 15.44 38.68
C GLN A 210 5.24 15.04 37.24
N PRO A 211 5.25 13.75 36.88
CA PRO A 211 5.50 13.39 35.49
C PRO A 211 4.42 13.99 34.60
N ALA A 212 4.82 14.44 33.41
CA ALA A 212 3.88 14.91 32.43
C ALA A 212 2.91 13.77 32.07
N LYS A 213 1.62 14.07 32.05
CA LYS A 213 0.59 13.04 31.95
C LYS A 213 -0.70 13.59 31.36
N TRP A 214 -1.38 12.74 30.61
CA TRP A 214 -2.77 12.92 30.26
C TRP A 214 -3.65 12.86 31.50
N MET A 215 -4.48 13.88 31.66
CA MET A 215 -5.41 14.06 32.77
C MET A 215 -6.83 14.13 32.20
N GLN A 216 -7.81 13.66 32.95
CA GLN A 216 -9.22 13.72 32.57
C GLN A 216 -10.04 14.40 33.66
N THR A 217 -10.94 15.29 33.26
CA THR A 217 -11.85 15.99 34.16
C THR A 217 -13.21 16.10 33.49
N ASN A 218 -14.27 15.58 34.13
CA ASN A 218 -15.63 15.56 33.58
C ASN A 218 -15.72 14.98 32.16
N GLY A 219 -14.96 13.92 31.87
CA GLY A 219 -14.91 13.27 30.56
C GLY A 219 -14.02 13.96 29.51
N LYS A 220 -13.52 15.18 29.77
CA LYS A 220 -12.62 15.90 28.87
C LYS A 220 -11.16 15.68 29.23
N TRP A 221 -10.32 15.47 28.23
CA TRP A 221 -8.88 15.27 28.40
C TRP A 221 -8.13 16.61 28.39
N TRP A 222 -7.07 16.73 29.18
CA TRP A 222 -6.09 17.81 29.14
C TRP A 222 -4.70 17.24 29.44
N TYR A 223 -3.63 17.97 29.10
CA TYR A 223 -2.26 17.49 29.31
C TYR A 223 -1.55 18.32 30.37
N ARG A 224 -1.07 17.69 31.43
CA ARG A 224 -0.25 18.35 32.45
C ARG A 224 1.22 18.18 32.10
N ASN A 225 1.96 19.27 32.00
CA ASN A 225 3.41 19.29 31.86
C ASN A 225 4.11 18.94 33.19
N GLU A 226 5.42 18.68 33.15
CA GLU A 226 6.19 18.31 34.34
C GLU A 226 6.26 19.43 35.40
N ASP A 227 6.19 20.68 34.95
CA ASP A 227 6.14 21.87 35.79
C ASP A 227 4.74 22.16 36.36
N GLY A 228 3.75 21.31 36.06
CA GLY A 228 2.36 21.46 36.47
C GLY A 228 1.53 22.39 35.58
N SER A 229 2.11 23.06 34.59
CA SER A 229 1.38 23.85 33.60
C SER A 229 0.61 22.95 32.61
N TYR A 230 -0.21 23.55 31.76
CA TYR A 230 -0.95 22.84 30.71
C TYR A 230 -1.10 23.71 29.45
N PRO A 231 -1.16 23.09 28.25
CA PRO A 231 -1.41 23.82 27.01
C PRO A 231 -2.86 24.31 26.97
N ALA A 232 -3.05 25.58 26.62
CA ALA A 232 -4.37 26.18 26.37
C ALA A 232 -4.32 27.08 25.14
N ASN A 233 -5.31 26.94 24.25
CA ASN A 233 -5.41 27.61 22.95
C ASN A 233 -4.13 27.45 22.09
N THR A 234 -3.49 26.29 22.15
CA THR A 234 -2.19 26.06 21.53
C THR A 234 -2.02 24.62 21.07
N TRP A 235 -1.13 24.44 20.11
CA TRP A 235 -0.59 23.16 19.69
C TRP A 235 0.35 22.58 20.74
N LYS A 236 0.40 21.25 20.84
CA LYS A 236 1.41 20.52 21.61
C LYS A 236 1.69 19.18 20.94
N GLU A 237 2.96 18.90 20.71
CA GLU A 237 3.42 17.59 20.28
C GLU A 237 3.68 16.69 21.49
N ILE A 238 3.11 15.48 21.48
CA ILE A 238 3.25 14.48 22.54
C ILE A 238 3.44 13.12 21.86
N ASN A 239 4.56 12.44 22.14
CA ASN A 239 4.90 11.14 21.55
C ASN A 239 4.77 11.13 20.01
N ASN A 240 5.34 12.15 19.34
CA ASN A 240 5.32 12.35 17.89
C ASN A 240 3.91 12.53 17.26
N ASN A 241 2.91 12.87 18.06
CA ASN A 241 1.57 13.22 17.58
C ASN A 241 1.24 14.66 17.96
N TRP A 242 0.57 15.37 17.05
CA TRP A 242 0.13 16.74 17.27
C TRP A 242 -1.29 16.78 17.82
N TYR A 243 -1.46 17.60 18.87
CA TYR A 243 -2.72 17.83 19.56
C TYR A 243 -3.00 19.33 19.62
N TYR A 244 -4.28 19.71 19.66
CA TYR A 244 -4.69 21.08 19.91
C TYR A 244 -5.62 21.17 21.11
N PHE A 245 -5.35 22.15 21.97
CA PHE A 245 -6.11 22.38 23.19
C PHE A 245 -6.92 23.67 23.06
N ASP A 246 -8.18 23.63 23.49
CA ASP A 246 -9.08 24.77 23.51
C ASP A 246 -8.63 25.85 24.51
N SER A 247 -9.36 26.97 24.59
CA SER A 247 -9.03 28.07 25.49
C SER A 247 -9.05 27.73 26.98
N ALA A 248 -9.73 26.65 27.37
CA ALA A 248 -9.75 26.14 28.73
C ALA A 248 -8.69 25.05 28.98
N GLY A 249 -7.92 24.69 27.96
CA GLY A 249 -6.87 23.67 28.03
C GLY A 249 -7.38 22.24 27.82
N TYR A 250 -8.61 22.06 27.33
CA TYR A 250 -9.13 20.74 26.99
C TYR A 250 -8.81 20.36 25.55
N LEU A 251 -8.52 19.08 25.35
CA LEU A 251 -8.19 18.50 24.06
C LEU A 251 -9.38 18.54 23.10
N ILE A 252 -9.14 18.94 21.85
CA ILE A 252 -10.11 18.81 20.75
C ILE A 252 -10.08 17.36 20.23
N THR A 253 -11.26 16.74 20.09
CA THR A 253 -11.42 15.34 19.62
C THR A 253 -12.65 15.21 18.73
N ASN A 254 -12.57 14.44 17.64
CA ASN A 254 -13.64 14.26 16.66
C ASN A 254 -14.24 15.60 16.18
N ASP A 255 -13.41 16.61 15.97
CA ASP A 255 -13.90 17.95 15.65
C ASP A 255 -12.91 18.74 14.80
N TRP A 256 -13.46 19.75 14.12
CA TRP A 256 -12.73 20.71 13.30
C TRP A 256 -12.22 21.86 14.16
N LYS A 257 -10.99 22.31 13.90
CA LYS A 257 -10.45 23.54 14.48
C LYS A 257 -9.83 24.41 13.41
N LYS A 258 -10.25 25.68 13.36
CA LYS A 258 -9.56 26.70 12.58
C LYS A 258 -8.44 27.34 13.40
N VAL A 259 -7.22 27.28 12.90
CA VAL A 259 -6.03 27.89 13.52
C VAL A 259 -5.24 28.63 12.46
N GLY A 260 -4.91 29.91 12.70
CA GLY A 260 -4.08 30.69 11.77
C GLY A 260 -4.66 30.86 10.35
N GLY A 261 -5.98 30.67 10.17
CA GLY A 261 -6.64 30.74 8.86
C GLY A 261 -6.89 29.37 8.21
N SER A 262 -6.17 28.33 8.62
CA SER A 262 -6.29 26.97 8.12
C SER A 262 -7.20 26.11 9.00
N TRP A 263 -7.86 25.13 8.39
CA TRP A 263 -8.68 24.14 9.11
C TRP A 263 -7.86 22.87 9.39
N TYR A 264 -8.10 22.27 10.53
CA TYR A 264 -7.49 21.02 10.99
C TYR A 264 -8.60 20.13 11.53
N TYR A 265 -8.42 18.81 11.48
CA TYR A 265 -9.34 17.86 12.08
C TYR A 265 -8.59 16.93 13.03
N PHE A 266 -9.22 16.61 14.15
CA PHE A 266 -8.67 15.75 15.19
C PHE A 266 -9.50 14.48 15.34
N ASP A 267 -8.84 13.32 15.42
CA ASP A 267 -9.51 12.04 15.59
C ASP A 267 -10.11 11.86 16.99
N GLY A 268 -10.65 10.67 17.28
CA GLY A 268 -11.24 10.36 18.58
C GLY A 268 -10.26 10.35 19.75
N ASN A 269 -8.95 10.26 19.47
CA ASN A 269 -7.88 10.38 20.45
C ASN A 269 -7.29 11.80 20.51
N GLY A 270 -7.82 12.72 19.70
CA GLY A 270 -7.35 14.10 19.57
C GLY A 270 -6.06 14.26 18.77
N ILE A 271 -5.67 13.24 18.00
CA ILE A 271 -4.52 13.30 17.11
C ILE A 271 -4.93 14.05 15.85
N MET A 272 -4.13 15.05 15.47
CA MET A 272 -4.29 15.80 14.23
C MET A 272 -4.17 14.87 13.02
N LEU A 273 -5.15 14.92 12.12
CA LEU A 273 -5.15 14.11 10.90
C LEU A 273 -4.27 14.71 9.81
N THR A 274 -3.67 13.83 9.00
CA THR A 274 -2.93 14.14 7.77
C THR A 274 -3.37 13.19 6.64
N GLY A 275 -3.05 13.54 5.39
CA GLY A 275 -3.35 12.73 4.20
C GLY A 275 -4.84 12.63 3.86
N ASN A 276 -5.20 11.58 3.12
CA ASN A 276 -6.58 11.32 2.71
C ASN A 276 -7.44 10.83 3.87
N GLN A 277 -8.55 11.50 4.14
CA GLN A 277 -9.46 11.19 5.22
C GLN A 277 -10.92 11.22 4.75
N THR A 278 -11.77 10.40 5.37
CA THR A 278 -13.23 10.45 5.15
C THR A 278 -13.91 10.86 6.44
N ILE A 279 -14.59 12.01 6.41
CA ILE A 279 -15.27 12.62 7.56
C ILE A 279 -16.71 12.93 7.12
N ASP A 280 -17.69 12.42 7.86
CA ASP A 280 -19.12 12.58 7.54
C ASP A 280 -19.48 12.25 6.08
N ASN A 281 -18.96 11.12 5.59
CA ASN A 281 -19.12 10.63 4.21
C ASN A 281 -18.56 11.55 3.11
N LYS A 282 -17.70 12.50 3.46
CA LYS A 282 -16.96 13.35 2.51
C LYS A 282 -15.47 13.06 2.60
N LYS A 283 -14.80 13.01 1.45
CA LYS A 283 -13.35 12.82 1.36
C LYS A 283 -12.65 14.18 1.45
N TYR A 284 -11.61 14.27 2.27
CA TYR A 284 -10.76 15.44 2.47
C TYR A 284 -9.29 15.03 2.31
N TYR A 285 -8.44 15.99 1.99
CA TYR A 285 -6.99 15.81 2.07
C TYR A 285 -6.42 16.83 3.05
N PHE A 286 -5.59 16.36 3.98
CA PHE A 286 -4.84 17.20 4.90
C PHE A 286 -3.36 17.14 4.51
N ASN A 287 -2.72 18.29 4.38
CA ASN A 287 -1.29 18.38 4.08
C ASN A 287 -0.45 17.77 5.21
N GLU A 288 0.86 17.62 5.01
CA GLU A 288 1.76 17.05 6.04
C GLU A 288 1.75 17.85 7.35
N ASP A 289 1.51 19.16 7.28
CA ASP A 289 1.36 20.04 8.45
C ASP A 289 -0.03 19.96 9.10
N GLY A 290 -0.92 19.10 8.57
CA GLY A 290 -2.29 18.89 9.02
C GLY A 290 -3.30 19.91 8.52
N SER A 291 -2.89 20.91 7.74
CA SER A 291 -3.83 21.88 7.18
C SER A 291 -4.71 21.23 6.12
N MET A 292 -6.02 21.50 6.18
CA MET A 292 -6.99 21.03 5.20
C MET A 292 -6.71 21.66 3.84
N HIS A 293 -6.56 20.82 2.83
CA HIS A 293 -6.26 21.22 1.47
C HIS A 293 -7.52 21.69 0.74
N THR A 294 -7.36 22.69 -0.13
CA THR A 294 -8.38 23.20 -1.05
C THR A 294 -7.72 23.47 -2.40
N GLY A 295 -8.48 23.38 -3.50
CA GLY A 295 -7.96 23.51 -4.85
C GLY A 295 -7.38 22.21 -5.41
N TRP A 296 -6.47 22.36 -6.36
CA TRP A 296 -5.86 21.25 -7.11
C TRP A 296 -4.81 20.50 -6.28
N LEU A 297 -4.97 19.19 -6.16
CA LEU A 297 -3.98 18.28 -5.60
C LEU A 297 -3.40 17.39 -6.71
N ASP A 298 -2.08 17.44 -6.88
CA ASP A 298 -1.31 16.68 -7.87
C ASP A 298 -1.86 16.76 -9.31
N THR A 299 -2.57 17.83 -9.65
CA THR A 299 -3.30 18.05 -10.92
C THR A 299 -4.47 17.10 -11.21
N TRP A 300 -4.66 16.03 -10.42
CA TRP A 300 -5.67 15.00 -10.69
C TRP A 300 -6.95 15.18 -9.90
N TYR A 301 -6.84 15.71 -8.68
CA TYR A 301 -7.96 15.84 -7.75
C TYR A 301 -8.21 17.32 -7.48
N TYR A 302 -9.46 17.66 -7.19
CA TYR A 302 -9.83 19.01 -6.81
C TYR A 302 -10.68 18.98 -5.55
N TYR A 303 -10.31 19.78 -4.56
CA TYR A 303 -11.03 19.96 -3.31
C TYR A 303 -11.69 21.34 -3.32
N ASP A 304 -12.98 21.41 -3.03
CA ASP A 304 -13.68 22.70 -3.06
C ASP A 304 -13.31 23.61 -1.87
N GLU A 305 -13.96 24.77 -1.76
CA GLU A 305 -13.71 25.73 -0.67
C GLU A 305 -14.04 25.17 0.73
N SER A 306 -14.87 24.12 0.81
CA SER A 306 -15.13 23.40 2.05
C SER A 306 -14.08 22.33 2.36
N GLY A 307 -13.14 22.10 1.44
CA GLY A 307 -12.14 21.05 1.49
C GLY A 307 -12.67 19.68 1.08
N ALA A 308 -13.92 19.57 0.64
CA ALA A 308 -14.48 18.31 0.18
C ALA A 308 -13.99 18.00 -1.24
N MET A 309 -13.56 16.76 -1.47
CA MET A 309 -13.15 16.28 -2.79
C MET A 309 -14.33 16.38 -3.76
N VAL A 310 -14.11 17.02 -4.89
CA VAL A 310 -15.10 17.18 -5.95
C VAL A 310 -15.19 15.89 -6.77
N THR A 311 -16.42 15.48 -7.06
CA THR A 311 -16.74 14.42 -8.01
C THR A 311 -17.78 14.94 -9.01
N GLY A 312 -17.83 14.34 -10.19
CA GLY A 312 -18.72 14.76 -11.28
C GLY A 312 -18.29 16.07 -11.94
N TRP A 313 -19.26 16.77 -12.55
CA TRP A 313 -19.03 18.00 -13.29
C TRP A 313 -18.71 19.17 -12.37
N LYS A 314 -17.63 19.90 -12.68
CA LYS A 314 -17.26 21.13 -11.98
C LYS A 314 -16.66 22.15 -12.94
N LYS A 315 -17.11 23.40 -12.81
CA LYS A 315 -16.49 24.53 -13.50
C LYS A 315 -15.43 25.17 -12.60
N ILE A 316 -14.20 25.25 -13.09
CA ILE A 316 -13.03 25.80 -12.39
C ILE A 316 -12.38 26.81 -13.33
N ASP A 317 -12.23 28.06 -12.90
CA ASP A 317 -11.61 29.15 -13.66
C ASP A 317 -12.18 29.33 -15.08
N GLY A 318 -13.48 29.11 -15.24
CA GLY A 318 -14.18 29.26 -16.53
C GLY A 318 -14.25 27.99 -17.38
N ASN A 319 -13.47 26.95 -17.05
CA ASN A 319 -13.43 25.70 -17.80
C ASN A 319 -14.17 24.57 -17.09
N TRP A 320 -14.80 23.69 -17.86
CA TRP A 320 -15.48 22.52 -17.32
C TRP A 320 -14.51 21.34 -17.19
N TYR A 321 -14.61 20.63 -16.07
CA TYR A 321 -13.91 19.39 -15.79
C TYR A 321 -14.94 18.35 -15.36
N TYR A 322 -14.60 17.08 -15.55
CA TYR A 322 -15.36 15.98 -14.98
C TYR A 322 -14.43 15.11 -14.13
N PHE A 323 -14.83 14.91 -12.88
CA PHE A 323 -14.12 14.07 -11.92
C PHE A 323 -14.87 12.74 -11.76
N HIS A 324 -14.14 11.64 -11.74
CA HIS A 324 -14.71 10.31 -11.57
C HIS A 324 -15.59 10.24 -10.30
N LYS A 325 -16.78 9.65 -10.40
CA LYS A 325 -17.85 9.77 -9.38
C LYS A 325 -17.45 9.24 -8.00
N GLU A 326 -16.58 8.24 -7.94
CA GLU A 326 -16.18 7.58 -6.69
C GLU A 326 -14.75 7.96 -6.27
N GLU A 327 -13.81 7.77 -7.20
CA GLU A 327 -12.39 8.02 -6.98
C GLU A 327 -11.96 9.49 -7.07
N GLY A 328 -12.71 10.37 -7.75
CA GLY A 328 -12.42 11.82 -7.79
C GLY A 328 -11.26 12.28 -8.66
N TRP A 329 -10.62 11.41 -9.43
CA TRP A 329 -9.63 11.83 -10.43
C TRP A 329 -10.31 12.49 -11.64
N LYS A 330 -9.69 13.50 -12.25
CA LYS A 330 -10.21 14.17 -13.46
C LYS A 330 -10.00 13.33 -14.72
N TYR A 331 -10.95 13.35 -15.63
CA TYR A 331 -10.73 12.84 -16.99
C TYR A 331 -9.83 13.81 -17.77
N SER A 332 -8.95 13.26 -18.62
CA SER A 332 -8.08 14.02 -19.51
C SER A 332 -7.62 13.17 -20.68
N ASP A 333 -7.27 13.82 -21.78
CA ASP A 333 -6.76 13.21 -23.03
C ASP A 333 -7.59 12.00 -23.48
N SER A 334 -8.92 12.13 -23.43
CA SER A 334 -9.81 10.99 -23.63
C SER A 334 -11.21 11.40 -24.10
N LEU A 335 -11.87 10.45 -24.75
CA LEU A 335 -13.31 10.42 -24.93
C LEU A 335 -13.90 9.55 -23.81
N ALA A 336 -14.80 10.10 -23.01
CA ALA A 336 -15.38 9.40 -21.86
C ALA A 336 -16.90 9.34 -21.95
N GLU A 337 -17.46 8.16 -21.66
CA GLU A 337 -18.90 7.99 -21.46
C GLU A 337 -19.29 8.43 -20.06
N ILE A 338 -20.21 9.40 -19.97
CA ILE A 338 -20.69 10.02 -18.75
C ILE A 338 -22.20 10.08 -18.83
N ASP A 339 -22.87 9.27 -18.01
CA ASP A 339 -24.34 9.23 -17.91
C ASP A 339 -25.05 8.97 -19.25
N GLY A 340 -24.45 8.14 -20.12
CA GLY A 340 -24.99 7.71 -21.42
C GLY A 340 -24.64 8.62 -22.61
N ASP A 341 -23.95 9.73 -22.36
CA ASP A 341 -23.41 10.62 -23.37
C ASP A 341 -21.88 10.57 -23.38
N TYR A 342 -21.25 10.85 -24.52
CA TYR A 342 -19.79 10.91 -24.62
C TYR A 342 -19.31 12.36 -24.57
N TYR A 343 -18.18 12.61 -23.91
CA TYR A 343 -17.53 13.92 -23.82
C TYR A 343 -16.04 13.77 -24.08
N SER A 344 -15.44 14.77 -24.73
CA SER A 344 -13.99 14.81 -24.94
C SER A 344 -13.31 15.71 -23.91
N PHE A 345 -12.10 15.33 -23.50
CA PHE A 345 -11.28 16.08 -22.55
C PHE A 345 -9.87 16.27 -23.12
N ASN A 346 -9.38 17.51 -23.05
CA ASN A 346 -8.00 17.85 -23.39
C ASN A 346 -7.01 17.23 -22.40
N SER A 347 -5.72 17.32 -22.69
CA SER A 347 -4.65 16.80 -21.82
C SER A 347 -4.61 17.46 -20.43
N ASP A 348 -5.02 18.73 -20.32
CA ASP A 348 -5.17 19.42 -19.04
C ASP A 348 -6.46 19.03 -18.29
N GLY A 349 -7.35 18.24 -18.91
CA GLY A 349 -8.62 17.78 -18.36
C GLY A 349 -9.79 18.75 -18.57
N THR A 350 -9.57 19.86 -19.27
CA THR A 350 -10.69 20.72 -19.69
C THR A 350 -11.56 19.99 -20.70
N MET A 351 -12.87 20.12 -20.55
CA MET A 351 -13.85 19.60 -21.51
C MET A 351 -13.64 20.29 -22.87
N HIS A 352 -13.47 19.49 -23.91
CA HIS A 352 -13.23 19.93 -25.27
C HIS A 352 -14.52 19.90 -26.10
N THR A 353 -14.66 20.86 -27.00
CA THR A 353 -15.75 20.97 -27.97
C THR A 353 -15.19 21.06 -29.38
N GLY A 354 -15.92 20.54 -30.37
CA GLY A 354 -15.52 20.47 -31.77
C GLY A 354 -14.92 19.10 -32.12
N TRP A 355 -14.08 19.09 -33.15
CA TRP A 355 -13.46 17.88 -33.68
C TRP A 355 -12.47 17.25 -32.71
N PHE A 356 -12.64 15.97 -32.39
CA PHE A 356 -11.77 15.22 -31.50
C PHE A 356 -11.44 13.85 -32.09
N GLN A 357 -10.17 13.43 -31.99
CA GLN A 357 -9.72 12.14 -32.52
C GLN A 357 -9.32 11.19 -31.39
N ALA A 358 -10.08 10.10 -31.23
CA ALA A 358 -9.82 9.02 -30.28
C ALA A 358 -9.80 7.68 -31.02
N GLY A 359 -8.79 7.50 -31.88
CA GLY A 359 -8.78 6.44 -32.89
C GLY A 359 -9.61 6.83 -34.11
N LEU A 360 -10.93 6.92 -33.96
CA LEU A 360 -11.84 7.48 -34.96
C LEU A 360 -12.14 8.96 -34.65
N TRP A 361 -12.69 9.67 -35.63
CA TRP A 361 -13.09 11.07 -35.47
C TRP A 361 -14.46 11.17 -34.82
N HIS A 362 -14.60 12.11 -33.90
CA HIS A 362 -15.83 12.48 -33.22
C HIS A 362 -16.01 14.00 -33.31
N TYR A 363 -17.24 14.48 -33.12
CA TYR A 363 -17.52 15.90 -33.00
C TYR A 363 -18.30 16.16 -31.72
N CYS A 364 -17.76 16.96 -30.80
CA CYS A 364 -18.41 17.34 -29.56
C CYS A 364 -19.13 18.70 -29.72
N ASP A 365 -20.43 18.76 -29.49
CA ASP A 365 -21.25 19.95 -29.72
C ASP A 365 -20.80 21.13 -28.86
N GLU A 366 -20.62 22.31 -29.47
CA GLU A 366 -20.12 23.51 -28.77
C GLU A 366 -21.00 23.96 -27.59
N GLY A 367 -22.32 23.75 -27.68
CA GLY A 367 -23.25 24.19 -26.63
C GLY A 367 -23.31 23.26 -25.41
N SER A 368 -23.11 21.95 -25.61
CA SER A 368 -23.32 20.93 -24.57
C SER A 368 -22.06 20.17 -24.18
N GLY A 369 -21.04 20.15 -25.03
CA GLY A 369 -19.86 19.28 -24.91
C GLY A 369 -20.09 17.83 -25.30
N LYS A 370 -21.33 17.43 -25.61
CA LYS A 370 -21.68 16.04 -25.93
C LYS A 370 -21.20 15.68 -27.32
N ALA A 371 -20.66 14.48 -27.50
CA ALA A 371 -20.37 13.93 -28.81
C ALA A 371 -21.68 13.76 -29.61
N HIS A 372 -21.67 14.26 -30.84
CA HIS A 372 -22.81 14.30 -31.73
C HIS A 372 -23.20 12.90 -32.18
N LYS A 373 -24.51 12.67 -32.37
CA LYS A 373 -25.09 11.43 -32.85
C LYS A 373 -25.94 11.70 -34.08
N GLY A 374 -25.78 10.90 -35.12
CA GLY A 374 -26.52 11.04 -36.38
C GLY A 374 -26.01 12.19 -37.26
N TRP A 375 -26.94 12.86 -37.93
CA TRP A 375 -26.63 13.86 -38.97
C TRP A 375 -26.18 15.20 -38.38
N LEU A 376 -24.97 15.63 -38.76
CA LEU A 376 -24.42 16.94 -38.44
C LEU A 376 -24.20 17.75 -39.72
N THR A 377 -24.52 19.05 -39.70
CA THR A 377 -24.15 19.98 -40.79
C THR A 377 -23.25 21.08 -40.27
N LEU A 378 -22.02 21.15 -40.77
CA LEU A 378 -21.05 22.20 -40.45
C LEU A 378 -20.66 22.93 -41.74
N ASN A 379 -20.82 24.26 -41.77
CA ASN A 379 -20.46 25.07 -42.93
C ASN A 379 -21.01 24.55 -44.27
N ASN A 380 -22.28 24.13 -44.28
CA ASN A 380 -22.99 23.48 -45.41
C ASN A 380 -22.44 22.11 -45.85
N VAL A 381 -21.52 21.51 -45.10
CA VAL A 381 -21.06 20.13 -45.30
C VAL A 381 -21.78 19.21 -44.32
N LYS A 382 -22.32 18.10 -44.83
CA LYS A 382 -22.99 17.09 -44.01
C LYS A 382 -22.04 15.97 -43.62
N TYR A 383 -22.19 15.51 -42.38
CA TYR A 383 -21.48 14.40 -41.78
C TYR A 383 -22.51 13.48 -41.12
N TYR A 384 -22.13 12.23 -40.91
CA TYR A 384 -22.92 11.30 -40.11
C TYR A 384 -22.04 10.67 -39.03
N PHE A 385 -22.55 10.67 -37.80
CA PHE A 385 -21.91 10.07 -36.64
C PHE A 385 -22.74 8.88 -36.17
N ASP A 386 -22.07 7.80 -35.80
CA ASP A 386 -22.71 6.61 -35.26
C ASP A 386 -23.57 6.96 -34.04
N GLU A 387 -24.78 6.43 -33.95
CA GLU A 387 -25.72 6.80 -32.88
C GLU A 387 -25.36 6.14 -31.53
N ASP A 388 -24.64 5.02 -31.54
CA ASP A 388 -24.24 4.29 -30.34
C ASP A 388 -22.84 4.71 -29.89
N TYR A 389 -21.91 4.81 -30.84
CA TYR A 389 -20.47 4.98 -30.57
C TYR A 389 -19.93 6.36 -30.95
N THR A 390 -20.74 7.22 -31.57
CA THR A 390 -20.43 8.63 -31.88
C THR A 390 -19.26 8.88 -32.83
N TYR A 391 -18.70 7.83 -33.45
CA TYR A 391 -17.63 7.99 -34.43
C TYR A 391 -18.20 8.40 -35.79
N MET A 392 -17.44 9.21 -36.52
CA MET A 392 -17.77 9.71 -37.83
C MET A 392 -17.69 8.59 -38.89
N TYR A 393 -18.70 8.49 -39.74
CA TYR A 393 -18.68 7.55 -40.86
C TYR A 393 -17.79 8.05 -42.00
N THR A 394 -17.10 7.11 -42.65
CA THR A 394 -16.31 7.31 -43.87
C THR A 394 -16.58 6.15 -44.82
N GLY A 395 -16.44 6.37 -46.13
CA GLY A 395 -16.78 5.38 -47.15
C GLY A 395 -18.29 5.15 -47.30
N ARG A 396 -18.66 4.03 -47.93
CA ARG A 396 -20.07 3.65 -48.12
C ARG A 396 -20.69 3.16 -46.82
N SER A 397 -21.92 3.59 -46.53
CA SER A 397 -22.64 3.19 -45.32
C SER A 397 -24.15 3.19 -45.55
N THR A 398 -24.83 2.21 -44.95
CA THR A 398 -26.29 2.13 -44.93
C THR A 398 -26.82 2.87 -43.70
N ILE A 399 -27.63 3.90 -43.89
CA ILE A 399 -28.27 4.67 -42.82
C ILE A 399 -29.78 4.65 -43.06
N ASN A 400 -30.53 4.10 -42.11
CA ASN A 400 -31.99 3.99 -42.19
C ASN A 400 -32.49 3.38 -43.53
N GLY A 401 -31.81 2.33 -43.99
CA GLY A 401 -32.15 1.60 -45.22
C GLY A 401 -31.77 2.31 -46.53
N LYS A 402 -31.05 3.44 -46.46
CA LYS A 402 -30.53 4.16 -47.61
C LYS A 402 -29.01 4.11 -47.63
N GLU A 403 -28.44 3.94 -48.81
CA GLU A 403 -26.99 3.93 -49.02
C GLU A 403 -26.47 5.35 -49.20
N TYR A 404 -25.42 5.71 -48.44
CA TYR A 404 -24.67 6.96 -48.58
C TYR A 404 -23.19 6.65 -48.79
N CYS A 405 -22.42 7.65 -49.21
CA CYS A 405 -20.97 7.58 -49.20
C CYS A 405 -20.39 8.84 -48.57
N PHE A 406 -19.35 8.69 -47.77
CA PHE A 406 -18.64 9.77 -47.11
C PHE A 406 -17.17 9.74 -47.55
N ASN A 407 -16.58 10.92 -47.77
CA ASN A 407 -15.16 11.06 -48.09
C ASN A 407 -14.30 10.69 -46.87
N SER A 408 -12.97 10.64 -47.04
CA SER A 408 -12.04 10.36 -45.95
C SER A 408 -12.05 11.41 -44.84
N ASP A 409 -12.47 12.64 -45.14
CA ASP A 409 -12.70 13.70 -44.16
C ASP A 409 -14.11 13.65 -43.53
N GLY A 410 -14.91 12.64 -43.87
CA GLY A 410 -16.28 12.43 -43.41
C GLY A 410 -17.34 13.25 -44.12
N SER A 411 -16.97 14.13 -45.06
CA SER A 411 -17.96 14.89 -45.82
C SER A 411 -18.83 13.97 -46.67
N MET A 412 -20.15 14.13 -46.61
CA MET A 412 -21.10 13.36 -47.42
C MET A 412 -20.88 13.65 -48.91
N LEU A 413 -20.63 12.59 -49.67
CA LEU A 413 -20.40 12.66 -51.11
C LEU A 413 -21.74 12.82 -51.85
N THR A 414 -21.74 13.67 -52.86
CA THR A 414 -22.81 13.77 -53.87
C THR A 414 -22.18 13.72 -55.26
N GLY A 415 -22.88 13.14 -56.22
CA GLY A 415 -22.43 12.99 -57.60
C GLY A 415 -21.66 11.68 -57.84
N TRP A 416 -20.70 11.73 -58.77
CA TRP A 416 -19.98 10.56 -59.24
C TRP A 416 -19.01 10.01 -58.18
N TYR A 417 -19.06 8.70 -57.96
CA TYR A 417 -18.13 7.95 -57.12
C TYR A 417 -17.56 6.77 -57.89
N THR A 418 -16.27 6.51 -57.69
CA THR A 418 -15.56 5.38 -58.32
C THR A 418 -15.12 4.42 -57.24
N GLU A 419 -15.75 3.25 -57.23
CA GLU A 419 -15.42 2.18 -56.31
C GLU A 419 -14.38 1.26 -56.94
N LYS A 420 -13.34 0.94 -56.17
CA LYS A 420 -12.30 -0.02 -56.54
C LYS A 420 -12.46 -1.28 -55.71
N SER A 421 -12.67 -2.39 -56.39
CA SER A 421 -12.96 -3.68 -55.77
C SER A 421 -11.91 -4.71 -56.19
N ARG A 422 -11.21 -5.32 -55.23
CA ARG A 422 -10.18 -6.35 -55.47
C ARG A 422 -10.78 -7.76 -55.55
N TRP A 423 -11.75 -7.95 -56.43
CA TRP A 423 -12.42 -9.25 -56.63
C TRP A 423 -12.24 -9.81 -58.04
N ALA A 424 -11.40 -9.22 -58.89
CA ALA A 424 -11.10 -9.85 -60.17
C ALA A 424 -10.24 -11.09 -59.94
N ASP A 425 -10.64 -12.22 -60.52
CA ASP A 425 -9.94 -13.51 -60.39
C ASP A 425 -8.48 -13.45 -60.88
N ASP A 426 -8.11 -12.43 -61.65
CA ASP A 426 -6.77 -12.16 -62.17
C ASP A 426 -5.94 -11.18 -61.30
N GLY A 427 -6.49 -10.72 -60.18
CA GLY A 427 -5.86 -9.75 -59.28
C GLY A 427 -5.93 -8.29 -59.75
N SER A 428 -6.66 -7.99 -60.82
CA SER A 428 -6.92 -6.61 -61.27
C SER A 428 -7.98 -5.90 -60.42
N ASP A 429 -7.93 -4.57 -60.38
CA ASP A 429 -8.97 -3.76 -59.74
C ASP A 429 -10.21 -3.73 -60.64
N TYR A 430 -11.35 -4.21 -60.13
CA TYR A 430 -12.63 -3.99 -60.79
C TYR A 430 -13.15 -2.59 -60.43
N ILE A 431 -13.28 -1.73 -61.45
CA ILE A 431 -13.66 -0.33 -61.27
C ILE A 431 -15.15 -0.15 -61.58
N SER A 432 -15.93 0.15 -60.54
CA SER A 432 -17.36 0.43 -60.67
C SER A 432 -17.64 1.93 -60.52
N LYS A 433 -18.54 2.46 -61.35
CA LYS A 433 -19.05 3.82 -61.21
C LYS A 433 -20.42 3.79 -60.55
N LEU A 434 -20.60 4.65 -59.56
CA LEU A 434 -21.85 4.89 -58.85
C LEU A 434 -22.16 6.39 -58.89
N TYR A 435 -23.43 6.74 -58.67
CA TYR A 435 -23.86 8.13 -58.56
C TYR A 435 -24.67 8.30 -57.29
N PHE A 436 -24.36 9.33 -56.51
CA PHE A 436 -25.11 9.72 -55.33
C PHE A 436 -25.91 10.98 -55.63
N ASP A 437 -27.20 10.98 -55.32
CA ASP A 437 -28.10 12.08 -55.57
C ASP A 437 -27.75 13.30 -54.71
N LYS A 438 -28.42 14.44 -54.97
CA LYS A 438 -28.18 15.69 -54.22
C LYS A 438 -28.48 15.57 -52.72
N ASP A 439 -29.32 14.62 -52.34
CA ASP A 439 -29.59 14.29 -50.93
C ASP A 439 -28.56 13.33 -50.32
N GLY A 440 -27.59 12.88 -51.12
CA GLY A 440 -26.49 11.98 -50.73
C GLY A 440 -26.82 10.50 -50.90
N THR A 441 -28.04 10.15 -51.32
CA THR A 441 -28.45 8.75 -51.43
C THR A 441 -27.95 8.10 -52.72
N LEU A 442 -27.65 6.81 -52.69
CA LEU A 442 -27.22 6.06 -53.87
C LEU A 442 -28.34 6.00 -54.92
N HIS A 443 -28.04 6.46 -56.13
CA HIS A 443 -28.98 6.46 -57.24
C HIS A 443 -29.16 5.04 -57.80
N THR A 444 -30.41 4.67 -58.10
CA THR A 444 -30.75 3.44 -58.81
C THR A 444 -31.72 3.75 -59.94
N GLY A 445 -31.63 3.01 -61.03
CA GLY A 445 -32.45 3.24 -62.22
C GLY A 445 -31.90 4.30 -63.18
N TRP A 446 -32.80 5.00 -63.87
CA TRP A 446 -32.46 5.94 -64.93
C TRP A 446 -31.94 7.26 -64.38
N LEU A 447 -30.68 7.56 -64.71
CA LEU A 447 -29.97 8.77 -64.31
C LEU A 447 -29.75 9.68 -65.51
N SER A 448 -29.93 11.00 -65.32
CA SER A 448 -29.58 12.02 -66.32
C SER A 448 -28.63 13.06 -65.74
N VAL A 449 -27.43 13.16 -66.31
CA VAL A 449 -26.38 14.12 -65.90
C VAL A 449 -25.82 14.79 -67.14
N ASP A 450 -25.79 16.12 -67.17
CA ASP A 450 -25.25 16.93 -68.28
C ASP A 450 -25.80 16.54 -69.67
N GLY A 451 -27.10 16.23 -69.75
CA GLY A 451 -27.78 15.84 -70.99
C GLY A 451 -27.51 14.40 -71.46
N LYS A 452 -26.73 13.63 -70.69
CA LYS A 452 -26.44 12.21 -70.95
C LYS A 452 -27.28 11.33 -70.05
N LYS A 453 -27.72 10.18 -70.57
CA LYS A 453 -28.48 9.18 -69.83
C LYS A 453 -27.60 7.99 -69.44
N TYR A 454 -27.83 7.49 -68.24
CA TYR A 454 -27.15 6.34 -67.65
C TYR A 454 -28.20 5.43 -67.01
N TRP A 455 -27.85 4.17 -66.80
CA TRP A 455 -28.68 3.24 -66.04
C TRP A 455 -27.87 2.64 -64.89
N ALA A 456 -28.35 2.80 -63.68
CA ALA A 456 -27.84 2.14 -62.49
C ALA A 456 -28.71 0.93 -62.16
N ASN A 457 -28.10 -0.24 -61.91
CA ASN A 457 -28.83 -1.42 -61.47
C ASN A 457 -29.36 -1.27 -60.03
N SER A 458 -30.01 -2.32 -59.50
CA SER A 458 -30.55 -2.33 -58.12
C SER A 458 -29.50 -2.18 -57.02
N TYR A 459 -28.21 -2.33 -57.35
CA TYR A 459 -27.08 -2.13 -56.45
C TYR A 459 -26.36 -0.80 -56.68
N GLY A 460 -26.87 0.07 -57.57
CA GLY A 460 -26.32 1.38 -57.88
C GLY A 460 -25.15 1.38 -58.87
N TYR A 461 -24.77 0.22 -59.41
CA TYR A 461 -23.69 0.14 -60.39
C TYR A 461 -24.16 0.56 -61.77
N ILE A 462 -23.44 1.50 -62.38
CA ILE A 462 -23.74 2.04 -63.69
C ILE A 462 -23.40 1.01 -64.77
N ALA A 463 -24.36 0.71 -65.64
CA ALA A 463 -24.18 -0.14 -66.80
C ALA A 463 -23.15 0.49 -67.74
N LYS A 464 -22.04 -0.21 -67.99
CA LYS A 464 -20.98 0.19 -68.91
C LYS A 464 -20.43 -1.01 -69.66
N SER A 465 -19.87 -0.76 -70.83
CA SER A 465 -19.05 -1.76 -71.51
C SER A 465 -17.67 -1.87 -70.84
N ASP A 466 -17.03 -3.03 -70.99
CA ASP A 466 -15.66 -3.23 -70.56
C ASP A 466 -14.92 -4.04 -71.63
N PRO A 467 -14.30 -3.35 -72.60
CA PRO A 467 -13.61 -4.01 -73.70
C PRO A 467 -12.35 -4.75 -73.22
N SER A 468 -11.78 -4.32 -72.08
CA SER A 468 -10.59 -4.91 -71.45
C SER A 468 -10.91 -6.16 -70.63
N ASP A 469 -12.15 -6.33 -70.18
CA ASP A 469 -12.56 -7.49 -69.41
C ASP A 469 -12.57 -8.75 -70.29
N PRO A 470 -11.70 -9.75 -70.03
CA PRO A 470 -11.65 -10.99 -70.80
C PRO A 470 -12.89 -11.88 -70.59
N HIS A 471 -13.75 -11.57 -69.61
CA HIS A 471 -15.04 -12.20 -69.33
C HIS A 471 -16.22 -11.52 -70.04
N ILE A 472 -16.14 -10.24 -70.38
CA ILE A 472 -17.18 -9.49 -71.12
C ILE A 472 -16.75 -9.29 -72.58
N GLY A 473 -15.65 -8.60 -72.86
CA GLY A 473 -15.05 -8.47 -74.19
C GLY A 473 -15.93 -7.74 -75.22
N GLU A 474 -16.82 -6.86 -74.79
CA GLU A 474 -17.77 -6.16 -75.64
C GLU A 474 -17.55 -4.65 -75.54
N ASN A 475 -17.56 -3.95 -76.68
CA ASN A 475 -17.41 -2.49 -76.70
C ASN A 475 -18.71 -1.73 -76.37
N ILE A 476 -19.85 -2.42 -76.36
CA ILE A 476 -21.16 -1.89 -75.98
C ILE A 476 -21.81 -2.89 -75.03
N ALA A 477 -22.22 -2.42 -73.84
CA ALA A 477 -22.97 -3.24 -72.90
C ALA A 477 -24.45 -3.18 -73.23
N LEU A 478 -25.02 -4.32 -73.62
CA LEU A 478 -26.47 -4.46 -73.82
C LEU A 478 -27.16 -4.80 -72.50
N ARG A 479 -28.26 -4.12 -72.18
CA ARG A 479 -29.09 -4.39 -70.99
C ARG A 479 -30.58 -4.33 -71.35
N ASP A 480 -31.31 -5.32 -70.88
CA ASP A 480 -32.77 -5.32 -70.97
C ASP A 480 -33.35 -4.61 -69.74
N ILE A 481 -34.06 -3.51 -69.98
CA ILE A 481 -34.63 -2.64 -68.95
C ILE A 481 -36.09 -2.40 -69.33
N ASP A 482 -37.01 -2.79 -68.44
CA ASP A 482 -38.46 -2.63 -68.62
C ASP A 482 -38.98 -3.17 -69.97
N GLY A 483 -38.42 -4.30 -70.43
CA GLY A 483 -38.83 -4.97 -71.67
C GLY A 483 -38.28 -4.34 -72.97
N SER A 484 -37.32 -3.42 -72.89
CA SER A 484 -36.58 -2.89 -74.04
C SER A 484 -35.07 -3.07 -73.85
N THR A 485 -34.34 -3.35 -74.93
CA THR A 485 -32.88 -3.45 -74.90
C THR A 485 -32.24 -2.09 -75.13
N TYR A 486 -31.25 -1.73 -74.31
CA TYR A 486 -30.46 -0.49 -74.41
C TYR A 486 -28.97 -0.82 -74.50
N GLY A 487 -28.20 0.04 -75.17
CA GLY A 487 -26.75 -0.06 -75.26
C GLY A 487 -26.04 1.05 -74.49
N PHE A 488 -24.95 0.70 -73.81
CA PHE A 488 -24.12 1.64 -73.06
C PHE A 488 -22.65 1.55 -73.47
N ASP A 489 -21.96 2.69 -73.57
CA ASP A 489 -20.52 2.75 -73.86
C ASP A 489 -19.62 2.46 -72.63
N GLU A 490 -18.30 2.59 -72.78
CA GLU A 490 -17.31 2.35 -71.73
C GLU A 490 -17.42 3.34 -70.55
N ASN A 491 -18.04 4.50 -70.80
CA ASN A 491 -18.31 5.52 -69.80
C ASN A 491 -19.69 5.36 -69.14
N GLY A 492 -20.48 4.38 -69.62
CA GLY A 492 -21.84 4.10 -69.20
C GLY A 492 -22.91 4.99 -69.81
N ILE A 493 -22.56 5.75 -70.86
CA ILE A 493 -23.50 6.64 -71.56
C ILE A 493 -24.40 5.79 -72.46
N MET A 494 -25.71 6.00 -72.35
CA MET A 494 -26.71 5.36 -73.20
C MET A 494 -26.56 5.81 -74.66
N LEU A 495 -26.52 4.84 -75.56
CA LEU A 495 -26.34 5.04 -76.99
C LEU A 495 -27.67 5.34 -77.70
N ILE A 496 -27.60 6.21 -78.71
CA ILE A 496 -28.68 6.52 -79.66
C ILE A 496 -28.16 6.43 -81.09
N GLY A 497 -29.01 6.09 -82.06
CA GLY A 497 -28.63 5.94 -83.47
C GLY A 497 -27.84 4.66 -83.76
N ARG A 498 -27.08 4.64 -84.86
CA ARG A 498 -26.30 3.48 -85.30
C ARG A 498 -24.92 3.40 -84.63
N HIS A 499 -24.56 2.22 -84.13
CA HIS A 499 -23.27 1.95 -83.49
C HIS A 499 -22.67 0.62 -83.94
N LYS A 500 -21.35 0.55 -84.02
CA LYS A 500 -20.64 -0.71 -84.31
C LYS A 500 -20.47 -1.52 -83.03
N TYR A 501 -21.06 -2.70 -82.98
CA TYR A 501 -20.87 -3.69 -81.94
C TYR A 501 -19.73 -4.64 -82.30
N VAL A 502 -18.78 -4.78 -81.38
CA VAL A 502 -17.61 -5.65 -81.49
C VAL A 502 -17.58 -6.53 -80.25
N ASN A 503 -17.64 -7.83 -80.46
CA ASN A 503 -17.43 -8.82 -79.42
C ASN A 503 -16.07 -9.49 -79.67
N THR A 504 -15.08 -9.13 -78.86
CA THR A 504 -13.67 -9.54 -79.02
C THR A 504 -13.44 -11.03 -78.76
N LYS A 505 -14.37 -11.69 -78.06
CA LYS A 505 -14.32 -13.15 -77.80
C LYS A 505 -14.72 -13.97 -79.01
N THR A 506 -15.80 -13.56 -79.67
CA THR A 506 -16.37 -14.27 -80.82
C THR A 506 -15.79 -13.78 -82.15
N GLY A 507 -15.09 -12.63 -82.13
CA GLY A 507 -14.67 -11.93 -83.34
C GLY A 507 -15.84 -11.39 -84.15
N SER A 508 -17.06 -11.37 -83.59
CA SER A 508 -18.25 -10.93 -84.31
C SER A 508 -18.33 -9.41 -84.35
N ASN A 509 -18.63 -8.90 -85.55
CA ASN A 509 -18.87 -7.50 -85.81
C ASN A 509 -20.30 -7.36 -86.32
N ARG A 510 -21.11 -6.54 -85.66
CA ARG A 510 -22.49 -6.24 -86.07
C ARG A 510 -22.75 -4.75 -85.96
N LEU A 511 -23.80 -4.27 -86.60
CA LEU A 511 -24.29 -2.91 -86.45
C LEU A 511 -25.55 -2.94 -85.59
N LEU A 512 -25.56 -2.14 -84.52
CA LEU A 512 -26.70 -1.92 -83.65
C LEU A 512 -27.38 -0.59 -84.01
N CYS A 513 -28.68 -0.50 -83.79
CA CYS A 513 -29.42 0.75 -83.92
C CYS A 513 -30.40 0.95 -82.77
N PHE A 514 -30.32 2.14 -82.17
CA PHE A 514 -31.16 2.59 -81.08
C PHE A 514 -31.97 3.81 -81.53
N ASP A 515 -33.22 3.92 -81.08
CA ASP A 515 -34.05 5.09 -81.36
C ASP A 515 -33.59 6.32 -80.55
N LYS A 516 -34.30 7.44 -80.70
CA LYS A 516 -34.03 8.69 -79.96
C LYS A 516 -34.17 8.56 -78.44
N ASP A 517 -34.87 7.53 -77.97
CA ASP A 517 -35.09 7.24 -76.56
C ASP A 517 -34.11 6.15 -76.06
N GLY A 518 -33.23 5.65 -76.93
CA GLY A 518 -32.17 4.67 -76.65
C GLY A 518 -32.60 3.20 -76.81
N LYS A 519 -33.82 2.94 -77.25
CA LYS A 519 -34.35 1.57 -77.35
C LYS A 519 -33.89 0.91 -78.64
N ALA A 520 -33.48 -0.35 -78.54
CA ALA A 520 -33.13 -1.17 -79.69
C ALA A 520 -34.30 -1.26 -80.69
N ILE A 521 -34.05 -0.88 -81.93
CA ILE A 521 -35.10 -0.82 -82.96
C ILE A 521 -35.40 -2.22 -83.48
N THR A 522 -36.68 -2.50 -83.78
CA THR A 522 -37.10 -3.62 -84.61
C THR A 522 -38.04 -3.12 -85.70
N GLY A 523 -37.68 -3.33 -86.96
CA GLY A 523 -38.38 -2.83 -88.14
C GLY A 523 -37.51 -1.90 -89.01
N TRP A 524 -38.18 -1.06 -89.80
CA TRP A 524 -37.52 -0.09 -90.69
C TRP A 524 -36.90 1.06 -89.89
N TYR A 525 -35.67 1.41 -90.24
CA TYR A 525 -34.95 2.59 -89.74
C TYR A 525 -34.47 3.43 -90.93
N GLU A 526 -34.56 4.75 -90.84
CA GLU A 526 -34.14 5.67 -91.89
C GLU A 526 -33.21 6.74 -91.30
N GLU A 527 -32.05 6.92 -91.94
CA GLU A 527 -31.05 7.92 -91.57
C GLU A 527 -30.39 8.44 -92.85
N ASP A 528 -30.24 9.76 -92.98
CA ASP A 528 -29.67 10.42 -94.15
C ASP A 528 -30.27 9.97 -95.51
N GLY A 529 -31.58 9.68 -95.53
CA GLY A 529 -32.31 9.23 -96.72
C GLY A 529 -32.03 7.78 -97.14
N LYS A 530 -31.31 7.00 -96.32
CA LYS A 530 -31.04 5.57 -96.54
C LYS A 530 -31.94 4.74 -95.63
N LYS A 531 -32.50 3.65 -96.17
CA LYS A 531 -33.34 2.71 -95.42
C LYS A 531 -32.53 1.52 -94.94
N TYR A 532 -32.80 1.10 -93.72
CA TYR A 532 -32.19 -0.03 -93.04
C TYR A 532 -33.33 -0.89 -92.46
N TYR A 533 -33.07 -2.18 -92.29
CA TYR A 533 -33.98 -3.05 -91.54
C TYR A 533 -33.25 -3.63 -90.33
N VAL A 534 -33.84 -3.44 -89.15
CA VAL A 534 -33.28 -3.78 -87.86
C VAL A 534 -34.12 -4.90 -87.24
N SER A 535 -33.49 -5.93 -86.70
CA SER A 535 -34.14 -7.01 -85.95
C SER A 535 -33.51 -7.10 -84.57
N HIS A 536 -34.30 -6.86 -83.53
CA HIS A 536 -33.85 -6.90 -82.13
C HIS A 536 -32.59 -6.04 -81.89
N GLY A 537 -32.58 -4.83 -82.46
CA GLY A 537 -31.46 -3.90 -82.39
C GLY A 537 -30.36 -4.12 -83.42
N PHE A 538 -30.24 -5.29 -84.04
CA PHE A 538 -29.19 -5.59 -85.01
C PHE A 538 -29.64 -5.30 -86.45
N LEU A 539 -28.84 -4.54 -87.21
CA LEU A 539 -29.06 -4.36 -88.64
C LEU A 539 -28.85 -5.67 -89.40
N LEU A 540 -29.69 -5.90 -90.40
CA LEU A 540 -29.40 -6.87 -91.44
C LEU A 540 -28.28 -6.31 -92.33
N THR A 541 -27.19 -7.07 -92.48
CA THR A 541 -26.03 -6.70 -93.31
C THR A 541 -25.57 -7.91 -94.11
N ASN A 542 -25.03 -7.69 -95.31
CA ASN A 542 -24.51 -8.75 -96.19
C ASN A 542 -25.49 -9.92 -96.37
N THR A 543 -26.78 -9.60 -96.53
CA THR A 543 -27.85 -10.60 -96.56
C THR A 543 -28.98 -10.19 -97.49
N ARG A 544 -29.86 -11.15 -97.79
CA ARG A 544 -31.08 -10.97 -98.57
C ARG A 544 -32.26 -11.41 -97.71
N TYR A 545 -33.25 -10.55 -97.52
CA TYR A 545 -34.37 -10.82 -96.63
C TYR A 545 -35.70 -10.34 -97.23
N LYS A 546 -36.78 -11.07 -96.93
CA LYS A 546 -38.13 -10.74 -97.42
C LYS A 546 -38.92 -10.05 -96.31
N ILE A 547 -39.38 -8.84 -96.58
CA ILE A 547 -40.11 -7.99 -95.63
C ILE A 547 -41.40 -7.55 -96.34
N ASP A 548 -42.55 -7.82 -95.73
CA ASP A 548 -43.87 -7.45 -96.24
C ASP A 548 -44.10 -7.80 -97.72
N GLY A 549 -43.56 -8.94 -98.17
CA GLY A 549 -43.74 -9.43 -99.54
C GLY A 549 -42.64 -9.02 -100.53
N VAL A 550 -41.81 -8.02 -100.21
CA VAL A 550 -40.72 -7.52 -101.07
C VAL A 550 -39.38 -8.07 -100.60
N ILE A 551 -38.53 -8.48 -101.55
CA ILE A 551 -37.17 -8.95 -101.23
C ILE A 551 -36.22 -7.76 -101.30
N TYR A 552 -35.43 -7.57 -100.24
CA TYR A 552 -34.39 -6.56 -100.15
C TYR A 552 -33.02 -7.21 -100.05
N THR A 553 -32.03 -6.61 -100.70
CA THR A 553 -30.60 -6.87 -100.45
C THR A 553 -30.04 -5.82 -99.51
N PHE A 554 -29.25 -6.26 -98.54
CA PHE A 554 -28.60 -5.41 -97.53
C PHE A 554 -27.09 -5.47 -97.74
N ASP A 555 -26.46 -4.32 -97.95
CA ASP A 555 -25.01 -4.22 -98.13
C ASP A 555 -24.24 -4.40 -96.81
N GLU A 556 -22.91 -4.21 -96.85
CA GLU A 556 -22.03 -4.34 -95.68
C GLU A 556 -22.33 -3.29 -94.58
N ASN A 557 -22.95 -2.17 -94.94
CA ASN A 557 -23.37 -1.10 -94.05
C ASN A 557 -24.85 -1.20 -93.66
N GLY A 558 -25.55 -2.21 -94.18
CA GLY A 558 -26.96 -2.53 -93.93
C GLY A 558 -27.96 -1.73 -94.77
N VAL A 559 -27.52 -1.01 -95.81
CA VAL A 559 -28.43 -0.23 -96.67
C VAL A 559 -29.31 -1.19 -97.48
N ALA A 560 -30.62 -1.01 -97.37
CA ALA A 560 -31.63 -1.83 -98.03
C ALA A 560 -31.89 -1.35 -99.46
N THR A 561 -31.72 -2.25 -100.43
CA THR A 561 -32.11 -2.03 -101.83
C THR A 561 -33.22 -3.01 -102.21
N PRO A 562 -34.41 -2.54 -102.62
CA PRO A 562 -35.48 -3.43 -103.07
C PRO A 562 -35.08 -4.11 -104.38
N GLU A 563 -35.26 -5.42 -104.46
CA GLU A 563 -35.15 -6.13 -105.73
C GLU A 563 -36.43 -5.93 -106.54
N THR A 564 -36.30 -5.36 -107.73
CA THR A 564 -37.38 -5.36 -108.72
C THR A 564 -37.64 -6.79 -109.19
N PRO A 565 -38.89 -7.29 -109.17
CA PRO A 565 -39.19 -8.62 -109.69
C PRO A 565 -38.87 -8.66 -111.19
N HIS A 566 -37.85 -9.43 -111.55
CA HIS A 566 -37.67 -9.86 -112.93
C HIS A 566 -38.74 -10.92 -113.22
N TYR A 567 -39.86 -10.48 -113.79
CA TYR A 567 -40.74 -11.40 -114.54
C TYR A 567 -39.91 -11.94 -115.71
N LYS A 568 -39.60 -13.24 -115.67
CA LYS A 568 -39.27 -14.01 -116.87
C LYS A 568 -40.48 -14.78 -117.31
#